data_AF-A0A7W1B770-F1
#
_entry.id   AF-A0A7W1B770-F1
#
_cell.length_a   1.000
_cell.length_b   1.000
_cell.length_c   1.000
_cell.angle_alpha   90.00
_cell.angle_beta   90.00
_cell.angle_gamma   90.00
#
_symmetry.space_group_name_H-M   'P 1'
#
loop_
_entity.id
_entity.type
_entity.pdbx_description
1 polymer ?
#
loop_
_entity_poly.entity_id
_entity_poly.type
_entity_poly.pdbx_seq_one_letter_code
_entity_poly.pdbx_strand_id
1 'polypeptide(L)'
;MKWYAGSDHAGLSLKKHLVAALRALGDEVVDVGTNDETSVDYPEYGAEVGRRVVAEPEARGLVVCGSGIGISIAANKVPGVRCALVHDAFTAEAARQHN
;
A
#
# COMPACT_ATOMS: atom_id res chain seq x y z
N MET A 1 -1.74 -15.13 -0.84
CA MET A 1 -2.36 -14.07 -0.02
C MET A 1 -2.95 -13.02 -0.94
N LYS A 2 -3.99 -12.29 -0.50
CA LYS A 2 -4.59 -11.20 -1.31
C LYS A 2 -4.05 -9.84 -0.88
N TRP A 3 -3.72 -9.01 -1.86
CA TRP A 3 -3.16 -7.67 -1.67
C TRP A 3 -3.95 -6.61 -2.44
N TYR A 4 -4.09 -5.44 -1.80
CA TYR A 4 -4.54 -4.20 -2.43
C TYR A 4 -3.35 -3.24 -2.54
N ALA A 5 -2.99 -2.86 -3.76
CA ALA A 5 -1.82 -2.02 -4.04
C ALA A 5 -2.23 -0.67 -4.61
N GLY A 6 -1.71 0.42 -4.05
CA GLY A 6 -2.01 1.79 -4.50
C GLY A 6 -0.81 2.72 -4.42
N SER A 7 -0.72 3.70 -5.33
CA SER A 7 0.30 4.73 -5.28
C SER A 7 -0.15 6.03 -5.93
N ASP A 8 0.51 7.13 -5.58
CA ASP A 8 0.53 8.31 -6.45
C ASP A 8 1.51 8.11 -7.62
N HIS A 9 1.67 9.16 -8.42
CA HIS A 9 2.58 9.21 -9.56
C HIS A 9 4.05 9.00 -9.15
N ALA A 10 4.49 9.58 -8.02
CA ALA A 10 5.85 9.43 -7.52
C ALA A 10 6.16 7.98 -7.09
N GLY A 11 5.15 7.26 -6.56
CA GLY A 11 5.28 5.86 -6.15
C GLY A 11 5.09 4.82 -7.26
N LEU A 12 4.70 5.23 -8.48
CA LEU A 12 4.25 4.31 -9.54
C LEU A 12 5.28 3.23 -9.89
N SER A 13 6.53 3.62 -10.13
CA SER A 13 7.60 2.70 -10.54
C SER A 13 7.85 1.63 -9.48
N LEU A 14 7.97 2.04 -8.21
CA LEU A 14 8.18 1.13 -7.09
C LEU A 14 6.95 0.24 -6.86
N LYS A 15 5.73 0.77 -6.95
CA LYS A 15 4.50 -0.05 -6.87
C LYS A 15 4.51 -1.14 -7.93
N LYS A 16 4.79 -0.82 -9.20
CA LYS A 16 4.83 -1.81 -10.29
C LYS A 16 5.84 -2.92 -10.01
N HIS A 17 7.03 -2.57 -9.52
CA HIS A 17 8.05 -3.53 -9.12
C HIS A 17 7.58 -4.46 -8.00
N LEU A 18 7.01 -3.90 -6.92
CA LEU A 18 6.55 -4.67 -5.76
C LEU A 18 5.33 -5.56 -6.10
N VAL A 19 4.39 -5.06 -6.91
CA VAL A 19 3.25 -5.84 -7.41
C VAL A 19 3.72 -7.05 -8.22
N ALA A 20 4.73 -6.86 -9.09
CA ALA A 20 5.31 -7.97 -9.85
C ALA A 20 5.99 -9.00 -8.93
N ALA A 21 6.73 -8.55 -7.92
CA ALA A 21 7.37 -9.43 -6.94
C ALA A 21 6.35 -10.26 -6.14
N LEU A 22 5.29 -9.64 -5.63
CA LEU A 22 4.20 -10.34 -4.92
C LEU A 22 3.52 -11.38 -5.82
N ARG A 23 3.20 -11.02 -7.06
CA ARG A 23 2.62 -11.97 -8.03
C ARG A 23 3.55 -13.14 -8.32
N ALA A 24 4.86 -12.91 -8.42
CA ALA A 24 5.85 -13.97 -8.61
C ALA A 24 5.93 -14.94 -7.40
N LEU A 25 5.58 -14.48 -6.20
CA LEU A 25 5.45 -15.31 -5.00
C LEU A 25 4.11 -16.09 -4.94
N GLY A 26 3.23 -15.92 -5.93
CA GLY A 26 1.93 -16.58 -6.00
C GLY A 26 0.80 -15.80 -5.31
N ASP A 27 1.02 -14.55 -4.93
CA ASP A 27 -0.01 -13.71 -4.32
C ASP A 27 -0.96 -13.10 -5.36
N GLU A 28 -2.23 -12.97 -4.98
CA GLU A 28 -3.24 -12.24 -5.73
C GLU A 28 -3.10 -10.74 -5.41
N VAL A 29 -2.88 -9.91 -6.42
CA VAL A 29 -2.68 -8.47 -6.23
C VAL A 29 -3.64 -7.67 -7.10
N VAL A 30 -4.54 -6.94 -6.43
CA VAL A 30 -5.45 -5.97 -7.03
C VAL A 30 -4.78 -4.58 -6.98
N ASP A 31 -4.39 -4.07 -8.14
CA ASP A 31 -3.84 -2.72 -8.28
C ASP A 31 -4.98 -1.70 -8.44
N VAL A 32 -5.10 -0.77 -7.50
CA VAL A 32 -6.14 0.28 -7.50
C VAL A 32 -5.67 1.59 -8.15
N GLY A 33 -4.48 1.59 -8.76
CA GLY A 33 -3.89 2.76 -9.41
C GLY A 33 -2.92 3.54 -8.52
N THR A 34 -2.38 4.69 -8.97
CA THR A 34 -2.49 5.21 -10.34
C THR A 34 -1.80 4.30 -11.37
N ASN A 35 -2.12 4.45 -12.65
CA ASN A 35 -1.60 3.57 -13.72
C ASN A 35 -0.65 4.27 -14.69
N ASP A 36 -0.53 5.59 -14.58
CA ASP A 36 0.34 6.43 -15.40
C ASP A 36 1.06 7.49 -14.56
N GLU A 37 1.96 8.24 -15.19
CA GLU A 37 2.83 9.23 -14.55
C GLU A 37 2.16 10.60 -14.40
N THR A 38 0.87 10.72 -14.75
CA THR A 38 0.13 11.95 -14.56
C THR A 38 0.05 12.28 -13.08
N SER A 39 0.32 13.54 -12.73
CA SER A 39 0.23 14.00 -11.35
C SER A 39 -1.16 13.75 -10.78
N VAL A 40 -1.20 13.14 -9.60
CA VAL A 40 -2.40 12.72 -8.86
C VAL A 40 -2.14 12.81 -7.36
N ASP A 41 -3.22 12.81 -6.58
CA ASP A 41 -3.18 13.00 -5.14
C ASP A 41 -3.14 11.66 -4.37
N TYR A 42 -2.07 11.45 -3.61
CA TYR A 42 -1.87 10.24 -2.80
C TYR A 42 -3.01 9.89 -1.80
N PRO A 43 -3.78 10.84 -1.22
CA PRO A 43 -4.80 10.49 -0.24
C PRO A 43 -5.89 9.58 -0.80
N GLU A 44 -6.24 9.74 -2.08
CA GLU A 44 -7.27 8.94 -2.74
C GLU A 44 -6.90 7.46 -2.77
N TYR A 45 -5.66 7.17 -3.19
CA TYR A 45 -5.13 5.81 -3.28
C TYR A 45 -4.86 5.19 -1.92
N GLY A 46 -4.30 5.97 -0.97
CA GLY A 46 -4.07 5.51 0.40
C GLY A 46 -5.38 5.12 1.11
N ALA A 47 -6.40 5.96 1.00
CA ALA A 47 -7.71 5.71 1.59
C ALA A 47 -8.44 4.54 0.91
N GLU A 48 -8.33 4.40 -0.41
CA GLU A 48 -8.97 3.28 -1.14
C GLU A 48 -8.38 1.94 -0.74
N VAL A 49 -7.04 1.80 -0.71
CA VAL A 49 -6.39 0.59 -0.20
C VAL A 49 -6.83 0.30 1.23
N GLY A 50 -6.83 1.33 2.09
CA GLY A 50 -7.28 1.19 3.47
C GLY A 50 -8.70 0.66 3.60
N ARG A 51 -9.67 1.21 2.83
CA ARG A 51 -11.06 0.75 2.83
C ARG A 51 -11.20 -0.70 2.41
N ARG A 52 -10.45 -1.14 1.38
CA ARG A 52 -10.51 -2.53 0.91
C ARG A 52 -9.91 -3.52 1.89
N VAL A 53 -8.81 -3.16 2.56
CA VAL A 53 -8.21 -4.00 3.62
C VAL A 53 -9.16 -4.15 4.80
N VAL A 54 -9.86 -3.09 5.20
CA VAL A 54 -10.86 -3.18 6.28
C VAL A 54 -12.06 -4.03 5.87
N ALA A 55 -12.50 -3.94 4.61
CA ALA A 55 -13.60 -4.74 4.09
C ALA A 55 -13.25 -6.23 3.94
N GLU A 56 -11.97 -6.56 3.74
CA GLU A 56 -11.47 -7.93 3.60
C GLU A 56 -10.34 -8.20 4.60
N PRO A 57 -10.65 -8.67 5.83
CA PRO A 57 -9.67 -8.80 6.92
C PRO A 57 -8.48 -9.72 6.64
N GLU A 58 -8.65 -10.69 5.72
CA GLU A 58 -7.61 -11.61 5.29
C GLU A 58 -6.64 -10.99 4.26
N ALA A 59 -6.98 -9.82 3.71
CA ALA A 59 -6.14 -9.10 2.75
C ALA A 59 -5.07 -8.24 3.46
N ARG A 60 -4.09 -7.82 2.67
CA ARG A 60 -3.05 -6.86 3.06
C ARG A 60 -3.02 -5.66 2.12
N GLY A 61 -2.48 -4.55 2.61
CA GLY A 61 -2.34 -3.31 1.85
C GLY A 61 -0.88 -3.03 1.52
N LEU A 62 -0.63 -2.56 0.30
CA LEU A 62 0.64 -1.99 -0.16
C LEU A 62 0.36 -0.58 -0.67
N VAL A 63 0.96 0.44 -0.03
CA VAL A 63 0.82 1.83 -0.47
C VAL A 63 2.18 2.46 -0.68
N VAL A 64 2.33 3.24 -1.76
CA VAL A 64 3.60 3.87 -2.12
C VAL A 64 3.39 5.32 -2.54
N CYS A 65 4.20 6.23 -2.03
CA CYS A 65 4.37 7.57 -2.59
C CYS A 65 5.86 7.96 -2.48
N GLY A 66 6.22 9.19 -2.85
CA GLY A 66 7.63 9.63 -2.86
C GLY A 66 8.40 9.35 -1.54
N SER A 67 7.80 9.64 -0.38
CA SER A 67 8.39 9.34 0.95
C SER A 67 7.65 8.25 1.73
N GLY A 68 6.45 7.86 1.28
CA GLY A 68 5.53 7.00 2.03
C GLY A 68 4.80 7.68 3.19
N ILE A 69 5.21 8.88 3.62
CA ILE A 69 4.63 9.59 4.78
C ILE A 69 3.17 9.99 4.51
N GLY A 70 2.91 10.72 3.42
CA GLY A 70 1.57 11.23 3.13
C GLY A 70 0.55 10.11 2.94
N ILE A 71 0.90 9.09 2.15
CA ILE A 71 -0.02 8.01 1.81
C ILE A 71 -0.31 7.10 3.01
N SER A 72 0.67 6.87 3.89
CA SER A 72 0.45 6.10 5.13
C SER A 72 -0.42 6.88 6.12
N ILE A 73 -0.24 8.20 6.25
CA ILE A 73 -1.12 9.05 7.06
C ILE A 73 -2.56 8.97 6.54
N ALA A 74 -2.77 9.07 5.23
CA ALA A 74 -4.10 8.99 4.64
C ALA A 74 -4.76 7.63 4.85
N ALA A 75 -4.02 6.53 4.65
CA ALA A 75 -4.52 5.18 4.91
C ALA A 75 -4.93 4.99 6.38
N ASN A 76 -4.12 5.49 7.32
CA ASN A 76 -4.40 5.42 8.76
C ASN A 76 -5.62 6.25 9.22
N LYS A 77 -6.17 7.14 8.38
CA LYS A 77 -7.44 7.81 8.69
C LYS A 77 -8.66 6.93 8.47
N VAL A 78 -8.52 5.79 7.80
CA VAL A 78 -9.60 4.80 7.66
C VAL A 78 -9.70 3.99 8.96
N PRO A 79 -10.84 4.02 9.67
CA PRO A 79 -11.01 3.26 10.91
C PRO A 79 -10.74 1.76 10.69
N GLY A 80 -9.88 1.17 11.53
CA GLY A 80 -9.47 -0.23 11.44
C GLY A 80 -8.14 -0.47 10.71
N VAL A 81 -7.62 0.52 9.97
CA VAL A 81 -6.32 0.41 9.30
C VAL A 81 -5.17 0.65 10.28
N ARG A 82 -4.10 -0.14 10.12
CA ARG A 82 -2.79 0.08 10.73
C ARG A 82 -1.72 -0.01 9.66
N CYS A 83 -1.43 1.13 9.04
CA CYS A 83 -0.45 1.28 7.98
C CYS A 83 0.89 1.76 8.57
N ALA A 84 1.90 0.90 8.51
CA ALA A 84 3.25 1.22 8.92
C ALA A 84 4.09 1.72 7.74
N LEU A 85 4.71 2.89 7.89
CA LEU A 85 5.79 3.33 7.01
C LEU A 85 7.08 2.62 7.42
N VAL A 86 7.71 1.92 6.49
CA VAL A 86 8.89 1.09 6.75
C VAL A 86 9.99 1.40 5.73
N HIS A 87 11.24 1.39 6.18
CA HIS A 87 12.41 1.69 5.34
C HIS A 87 13.49 0.60 5.41
N ASP A 88 13.29 -0.41 6.25
CA ASP A 88 14.20 -1.54 6.42
C ASP A 88 13.42 -2.80 6.83
N ALA A 89 14.10 -3.95 6.79
CA ALA A 89 13.49 -5.24 7.11
C ALA A 89 13.07 -5.33 8.60
N PHE A 90 13.83 -4.70 9.49
CA PHE A 90 13.56 -4.73 10.92
C PHE A 90 12.24 -4.02 11.27
N THR A 91 12.04 -2.81 10.76
CA THR A 91 10.81 -2.03 10.96
C THR A 91 9.61 -2.71 10.31
N ALA A 92 9.78 -3.37 9.16
CA ALA A 92 8.74 -4.18 8.54
C ALA A 92 8.33 -5.39 9.38
N GLU A 93 9.30 -6.12 9.94
CA GLU A 93 9.05 -7.26 10.82
C GLU A 93 8.37 -6.83 12.12
N ALA A 94 8.93 -5.83 12.81
CA ALA A 94 8.38 -5.29 14.04
C ALA A 94 6.95 -4.76 13.86
N ALA A 95 6.66 -4.13 12.71
CA ALA A 95 5.32 -3.67 12.38
C ALA A 95 4.29 -4.80 12.33
N ARG A 96 4.67 -6.02 11.92
CA ARG A 96 3.76 -7.17 11.88
C ARG A 96 3.65 -7.89 13.22
N GLN A 97 4.72 -7.92 14.00
CA GLN A 97 4.74 -8.61 15.29
C GLN A 97 4.02 -7.82 16.39
N HIS A 98 4.07 -6.48 16.35
CA HIS A 98 3.61 -5.64 17.46
C HIS A 98 2.41 -4.73 17.16
N ASN A 99 2.07 -4.48 15.89
CA ASN A 99 1.01 -3.56 15.50
C ASN A 99 -0.08 -4.26 14.67
#